data_AF-A0A962B2E3-F1
#
_entry.id   AF-A0A962B2E3-F1
#
_cell.length_a   1.000
_cell.length_b   1.000
_cell.length_c   1.000
_cell.angle_alpha   90.00
_cell.angle_beta   90.00
_cell.angle_gamma   90.00
#
_symmetry.space_group_name_H-M   'P 1'
#
loop_
_entity.id
_entity.type
_entity.pdbx_description
1 polymer ?
#
loop_
_entity_poly.entity_id
_entity_poly.type
_entity_poly.pdbx_seq_one_letter_code
_entity_poly.pdbx_strand_id
1 'polypeptide(L)'
;MADATRELPFSSQSAETPPPLTQADIDQRVFDLYDEYCHGRIDRREFLARAAAVTVGGLAMAQALLPRYALAQTISFTDKRMKARYVTYPSPGGTSGKMRGYLVQPSGAGPFPAVLVIHENRGL
;
A
#
# COMPACT_ATOMS: atom_id res chain seq x y z
N MET A 1 36.59 44.36 26.94
CA MET A 1 37.43 43.30 26.37
C MET A 1 36.51 42.15 25.97
N ALA A 2 36.61 41.73 24.72
CA ALA A 2 35.64 40.89 24.01
C ALA A 2 35.66 39.41 24.44
N ASP A 3 34.46 38.84 24.43
CA ASP A 3 34.02 37.52 23.93
C ASP A 3 35.06 36.43 23.62
N ALA A 4 34.81 35.21 24.14
CA ALA A 4 35.13 33.94 23.47
C ALA A 4 34.56 32.73 24.26
N THR A 5 33.23 32.55 24.26
CA THR A 5 32.67 31.21 24.58
C THR A 5 32.69 30.39 23.29
N ARG A 6 33.64 29.47 23.20
CA ARG A 6 33.91 28.66 22.01
C ARG A 6 32.82 27.60 21.86
N GLU A 7 31.84 27.84 20.99
CA GLU A 7 30.87 26.81 20.59
C GLU A 7 31.58 25.71 19.78
N LEU A 8 31.46 24.47 20.24
CA LEU A 8 31.85 23.30 19.47
C LEU A 8 30.73 22.99 18.46
N PRO A 9 31.01 22.88 17.14
CA PRO A 9 29.96 22.58 16.18
C PRO A 9 29.51 21.13 16.36
N PHE A 10 28.24 20.93 16.71
CA PHE A 10 27.57 19.64 16.59
C PHE A 10 27.37 19.36 15.09
N SER A 11 28.28 18.60 14.48
CA SER A 11 28.09 18.11 13.11
C SER A 11 26.86 17.21 13.06
N SER A 12 25.75 17.72 12.53
CA SER A 12 24.59 16.93 12.18
C SER A 12 24.92 16.07 10.96
N GLN A 13 25.44 14.86 11.20
CA GLN A 13 25.35 13.82 10.18
C GLN A 13 23.90 13.34 10.15
N SER A 14 23.15 13.80 9.14
CA SER A 14 21.87 13.19 8.79
C SER A 14 22.16 11.73 8.42
N ALA A 15 21.70 10.80 9.25
CA ALA A 15 21.80 9.38 8.93
C ALA A 15 21.06 9.12 7.61
N GLU A 16 21.81 8.73 6.59
CA GLU A 16 21.28 8.33 5.30
C GLU A 16 20.33 7.14 5.51
N THR A 17 19.09 7.25 5.03
CA THR A 17 18.12 6.17 5.16
C THR A 17 18.58 5.02 4.28
N PRO A 18 18.74 3.79 4.82
CA PRO A 18 19.16 2.66 4.00
C PRO A 18 18.16 2.42 2.86
N PRO A 19 18.63 1.98 1.69
CA PRO A 19 17.77 1.72 0.55
C PRO A 19 16.68 0.70 0.90
N PRO A 20 15.48 0.80 0.28
CA PRO A 20 14.40 -0.14 0.54
C PRO A 20 14.81 -1.57 0.14
N LEU A 21 14.36 -2.55 0.91
CA LEU A 21 14.54 -3.96 0.58
C LEU A 21 13.89 -4.26 -0.77
N THR A 22 14.63 -4.94 -1.65
CA THR A 22 14.10 -5.46 -2.91
C THR A 22 13.61 -6.89 -2.72
N GLN A 23 12.89 -7.42 -3.72
CA GLN A 23 12.43 -8.81 -3.69
C GLN A 23 13.58 -9.82 -3.53
N ALA A 24 14.77 -9.51 -4.07
CA ALA A 24 15.95 -10.38 -3.94
C ALA A 24 16.52 -10.41 -2.52
N ASP A 25 16.24 -9.39 -1.70
CA ASP A 25 16.73 -9.26 -0.33
C ASP A 25 15.83 -9.99 0.69
N ILE A 26 14.66 -10.47 0.25
CA ILE A 26 13.67 -11.13 1.12
C ILE A 26 13.85 -12.64 1.04
N ASP A 27 14.10 -13.26 2.20
CA ASP A 27 14.18 -14.71 2.33
C ASP A 27 12.87 -15.39 1.89
N GLN A 28 12.97 -16.42 1.05
CA GLN A 28 11.82 -17.15 0.53
C GLN A 28 10.88 -17.65 1.64
N ARG A 29 11.42 -18.06 2.79
CA ARG A 29 10.60 -18.53 3.92
C ARG A 29 9.72 -17.43 4.50
N VAL A 30 10.12 -16.17 4.37
CA VAL A 30 9.29 -15.02 4.76
C VAL A 30 8.18 -14.78 3.73
N PHE A 31 8.44 -15.02 2.43
CA PHE A 31 7.39 -15.01 1.40
C PHE A 31 6.35 -16.10 1.64
N ASP A 32 6.78 -17.31 1.99
CA ASP A 32 5.86 -18.42 2.23
C ASP A 32 4.94 -18.12 3.43
N LEU A 33 5.49 -17.53 4.50
CA LEU A 33 4.70 -17.06 5.64
C LEU A 33 3.76 -15.90 5.27
N TYR A 34 4.17 -15.02 4.35
CA TYR A 34 3.31 -13.95 3.85
C TYR A 34 2.16 -14.50 3.00
N ASP A 35 2.39 -15.55 2.20
CA ASP A 35 1.33 -16.25 1.47
C ASP A 35 0.27 -16.83 2.42
N GLU A 36 0.71 -17.52 3.49
CA GLU A 36 -0.19 -18.04 4.51
C GLU A 36 -1.04 -16.92 5.15
N TYR A 37 -0.41 -15.78 5.46
CA TYR A 37 -1.10 -14.60 5.99
C TYR A 37 -2.12 -14.03 4.99
N CYS A 38 -1.73 -13.82 3.73
CA CYS A 38 -2.59 -13.27 2.68
C CYS A 38 -3.77 -14.18 2.32
N HIS A 39 -3.68 -15.47 2.64
CA HIS A 39 -4.76 -16.45 2.46
C HIS A 39 -5.52 -16.75 3.75
N GLY A 40 -5.24 -16.03 4.84
CA GLY A 40 -5.95 -16.15 6.12
C GLY A 40 -5.68 -17.45 6.88
N ARG A 41 -4.59 -18.17 6.54
CA ARG A 41 -4.18 -19.40 7.24
C ARG A 41 -3.55 -19.10 8.60
N ILE A 42 -2.86 -17.96 8.72
CA ILE A 42 -2.31 -17.43 9.96
C ILE A 42 -2.71 -15.96 10.14
N ASP A 43 -2.79 -15.51 11.39
CA ASP A 43 -3.06 -14.11 11.68
C ASP A 43 -1.79 -13.23 11.56
N ARG A 44 -1.97 -11.91 11.61
CA ARG A 44 -0.87 -10.95 11.49
C ARG A 44 0.17 -11.10 12.60
N ARG A 45 -0.24 -11.47 13.82
CA ARG A 45 0.67 -11.59 14.96
C ARG A 45 1.54 -12.82 14.78
N GLU A 46 0.94 -13.94 14.37
CA GLU A 46 1.63 -15.18 14.08
C GLU A 46 2.61 -15.02 12.91
N PHE A 47 2.19 -14.34 11.83
CA PHE A 47 3.08 -13.99 10.71
C PHE A 47 4.34 -13.25 11.19
N LEU A 48 4.18 -12.17 11.94
CA LEU A 48 5.30 -11.36 12.43
C LEU A 48 6.22 -12.16 13.39
N ALA A 49 5.63 -12.98 14.26
CA ALA A 49 6.40 -13.81 15.19
C ALA A 49 7.24 -14.87 14.46
N ARG A 50 6.63 -15.59 13.52
CA ARG A 50 7.32 -16.63 12.73
C ARG A 50 8.39 -16.02 11.82
N ALA A 51 8.11 -14.89 11.18
CA ALA A 51 9.10 -14.21 10.34
C ALA A 51 10.30 -13.69 11.15
N ALA A 52 10.08 -13.18 12.37
CA ALA A 52 11.18 -12.77 13.24
C ALA A 52 12.11 -13.93 13.63
N ALA A 53 11.58 -15.15 13.72
CA ALA A 53 12.33 -16.34 14.13
C ALA A 53 13.03 -17.07 12.96
N VAL A 54 12.53 -16.93 11.73
CA VAL A 54 12.97 -17.79 10.60
C VAL A 54 14.32 -17.39 10.02
N THR A 55 14.68 -16.11 10.04
CA THR A 55 15.92 -15.59 9.45
C THR A 55 16.36 -14.27 10.10
N VAL A 56 17.66 -13.96 10.04
CA VAL A 56 18.18 -12.68 10.53
C VAL A 56 17.57 -11.55 9.71
N GLY A 57 16.97 -10.57 10.39
CA GLY A 57 16.26 -9.47 9.73
C GLY A 57 14.85 -9.83 9.23
N GLY A 58 14.34 -11.04 9.52
CA GLY A 58 13.04 -11.49 9.02
C GLY A 58 11.86 -10.62 9.45
N LEU A 59 11.92 -9.96 10.61
CA LEU A 59 10.91 -8.97 11.00
C LEU A 59 10.91 -7.74 10.07
N ALA A 60 12.08 -7.24 9.67
CA ALA A 60 12.20 -6.12 8.75
C ALA A 60 11.69 -6.50 7.35
N MET A 61 12.01 -7.72 6.89
CA MET A 61 11.48 -8.27 5.64
C MET A 61 9.94 -8.38 5.67
N ALA A 62 9.38 -8.92 6.77
CA ALA A 62 7.93 -9.02 6.94
C ALA A 62 7.24 -7.65 6.93
N GLN A 63 7.86 -6.64 7.56
CA GLN A 63 7.35 -5.27 7.53
C GLN A 63 7.37 -4.65 6.13
N ALA A 64 8.36 -4.99 5.30
CA ALA A 64 8.44 -4.53 3.91
C ALA A 64 7.34 -5.12 3.02
N LEU A 65 6.87 -6.33 3.32
CA LEU A 65 5.79 -7.00 2.58
C LEU A 65 4.39 -6.47 2.94
N LEU A 66 4.21 -5.89 4.12
CA LEU A 66 2.90 -5.43 4.56
C LEU A 66 2.43 -4.20 3.77
N PRO A 67 1.19 -4.20 3.24
CA PRO A 67 0.68 -3.09 2.44
C PRO A 67 0.54 -1.83 3.28
N ARG A 68 1.04 -0.71 2.73
CA ARG A 68 1.00 0.61 3.36
C ARG A 68 -0.09 1.49 2.74
N TYR A 69 -1.34 1.05 2.85
CA TYR A 69 -2.49 1.74 2.23
C TYR A 69 -2.62 3.21 2.64
N ALA A 70 -2.28 3.56 3.89
CA ALA A 70 -2.30 4.93 4.36
C ALA A 70 -1.34 5.86 3.59
N LEU A 71 -0.22 5.34 3.09
CA LEU A 71 0.73 6.10 2.27
C LEU A 71 0.36 6.13 0.79
N ALA A 72 -0.52 5.23 0.33
CA ALA A 72 -0.94 5.16 -1.07
C ALA A 72 -1.97 6.25 -1.44
N GLN A 73 -2.64 6.85 -0.45
CA GLN A 73 -3.64 7.88 -0.69
C GLN A 73 -2.99 9.18 -1.18
N THR A 74 -3.00 9.39 -2.49
CA THR A 74 -2.51 10.64 -3.10
C THR A 74 -3.57 11.75 -3.14
N ILE A 75 -4.85 11.38 -3.20
CA ILE A 75 -5.99 12.31 -3.29
C ILE A 75 -7.07 11.87 -2.28
N SER A 76 -7.75 12.83 -1.65
CA SER A 76 -8.88 12.53 -0.77
C SER A 76 -10.02 11.85 -1.53
N PHE A 77 -10.64 10.85 -0.92
CA PHE A 77 -11.86 10.21 -1.44
C PHE A 77 -13.06 11.17 -1.53
N THR A 78 -12.99 12.34 -0.87
CA THR A 78 -14.01 13.41 -0.90
C THR A 78 -13.62 14.62 -1.73
N ASP A 79 -12.61 14.51 -2.60
CA ASP A 79 -12.20 15.62 -3.48
C ASP A 79 -13.38 16.11 -4.32
N LYS A 80 -13.74 17.41 -4.16
CA LYS A 80 -14.90 18.04 -4.80
C LYS A 80 -14.81 18.08 -6.33
N ARG A 81 -13.61 17.91 -6.88
CA ARG A 81 -13.38 17.83 -8.33
C ARG A 81 -13.85 16.51 -8.91
N MET A 82 -14.22 15.53 -8.09
CA MET A 82 -14.63 14.19 -8.51
C MET A 82 -16.04 13.86 -8.02
N LYS A 83 -16.79 13.13 -8.83
CA LYS A 83 -18.11 12.59 -8.50
C LYS A 83 -18.02 11.08 -8.60
N ALA A 84 -18.14 10.42 -7.45
CA ALA A 84 -18.12 8.97 -7.35
C ALA A 84 -19.51 8.43 -7.02
N ARG A 85 -19.93 7.38 -7.73
CA ARG A 85 -21.20 6.68 -7.46
C ARG A 85 -21.13 5.24 -7.91
N TYR A 86 -21.92 4.39 -7.25
CA TYR A 86 -22.22 3.08 -7.81
C TYR A 86 -23.23 3.20 -8.95
N VAL A 87 -22.97 2.47 -10.03
CA VAL A 87 -23.90 2.31 -11.15
C VAL A 87 -24.23 0.84 -11.31
N THR A 88 -25.50 0.56 -11.63
CA THR A 88 -25.98 -0.79 -11.91
C THR A 88 -26.26 -0.91 -13.40
N TYR A 89 -25.84 -2.02 -14.01
CA TYR A 89 -26.05 -2.27 -15.44
C TYR A 89 -26.44 -3.75 -15.68
N PRO A 90 -27.20 -4.04 -16.74
CA PRO A 90 -27.51 -5.42 -17.10
C PRO A 90 -26.24 -6.14 -17.56
N SER A 91 -26.11 -7.41 -17.21
CA SER A 91 -25.01 -8.28 -17.63
C SER A 91 -25.55 -9.41 -18.52
N PRO A 92 -26.02 -9.11 -19.74
CA PRO A 92 -26.53 -10.14 -20.64
C PRO A 92 -25.42 -11.14 -20.95
N GLY A 93 -25.71 -12.44 -20.81
CA GLY A 93 -24.72 -13.51 -20.99
C GLY A 93 -23.80 -13.76 -19.79
N GLY A 94 -23.89 -12.96 -18.73
CA GLY A 94 -23.21 -13.23 -17.45
C GLY A 94 -24.13 -13.92 -16.43
N THR A 95 -23.53 -14.53 -15.40
CA THR A 95 -24.27 -15.30 -14.38
C THR A 95 -25.01 -14.44 -13.36
N SER A 96 -24.66 -13.15 -13.22
CA SER A 96 -25.18 -12.28 -12.17
C SER A 96 -26.48 -11.55 -12.53
N GLY A 97 -26.89 -11.54 -13.81
CA GLY A 97 -28.07 -10.81 -14.32
C GLY A 97 -27.90 -9.28 -14.32
N LYS A 98 -27.62 -8.68 -13.17
CA LYS A 98 -27.22 -7.27 -13.01
C LYS A 98 -25.88 -7.19 -12.30
N MET A 99 -25.03 -6.30 -12.79
CA MET A 99 -23.71 -6.01 -12.22
C MET A 99 -23.69 -4.60 -11.65
N ARG A 100 -22.78 -4.37 -10.71
CA ARG A 100 -22.55 -3.07 -10.09
C ARG A 100 -21.09 -2.66 -10.28
N GLY A 101 -20.88 -1.45 -10.77
CA GLY A 101 -19.55 -0.85 -10.92
C GLY A 101 -19.41 0.43 -10.09
N TYR A 102 -18.18 0.76 -9.69
CA TYR A 102 -17.86 2.04 -9.08
C TYR A 102 -17.42 3.02 -10.17
N LEU A 103 -18.27 4.00 -10.47
CA LEU A 103 -18.02 5.02 -11.49
C LEU A 103 -17.53 6.30 -10.84
N VAL A 104 -16.37 6.76 -11.27
CA VAL A 104 -15.78 8.03 -10.84
C VAL A 104 -15.53 8.89 -12.07
N GLN A 105 -15.95 10.15 -12.01
CA GLN A 105 -15.79 11.12 -13.10
C GLN A 105 -15.46 12.51 -12.56
N PRO A 106 -14.80 13.38 -13.33
CA PRO A 106 -14.63 14.77 -12.97
C PRO A 106 -15.97 15.50 -12.80
N SER A 107 -15.98 16.50 -11.92
CA SER A 107 -17.06 17.49 -11.85
C SER A 107 -17.01 18.38 -13.09
N GLY A 108 -18.13 18.53 -13.79
CA GLY A 108 -18.24 19.40 -14.97
C GLY A 108 -19.06 18.76 -16.09
N ALA A 109 -19.09 19.41 -17.24
CA ALA A 109 -19.63 18.84 -18.47
C ALA A 109 -18.51 18.17 -19.27
N GLY A 110 -18.78 16.98 -19.80
CA GLY A 110 -17.85 16.21 -20.63
C GLY A 110 -17.85 16.63 -22.10
N PRO A 111 -17.36 15.75 -23.00
CA PRO A 111 -16.99 14.35 -22.77
C PRO A 111 -15.65 14.17 -22.03
N PHE A 112 -15.51 13.06 -21.30
CA PHE A 112 -14.25 12.68 -20.62
C PHE A 112 -13.71 11.37 -21.21
N PRO A 113 -12.37 11.19 -21.28
CA PRO A 113 -11.79 9.89 -21.56
C PRO A 113 -12.13 8.90 -20.43
N ALA A 114 -12.19 7.61 -20.77
CA ALA A 114 -12.56 6.55 -19.84
C ALA A 114 -11.45 5.51 -19.68
N VAL A 115 -11.26 5.05 -18.45
CA VAL A 115 -10.45 3.88 -18.11
C VAL A 115 -11.37 2.87 -17.44
N LEU A 116 -11.36 1.63 -17.94
CA LEU A 116 -12.09 0.52 -17.34
C LEU A 116 -11.10 -0.35 -16.56
N VAL A 117 -11.34 -0.51 -15.27
CA VAL A 117 -10.56 -1.39 -14.40
C VAL A 117 -11.44 -2.56 -13.99
N ILE A 118 -10.94 -3.77 -14.19
CA ILE A 118 -11.57 -5.01 -13.74
C ILE A 118 -10.58 -5.65 -12.76
N HIS A 119 -10.95 -5.75 -11.49
CA HIS A 119 -10.14 -6.38 -10.46
C HIS A 119 -10.79 -7.68 -9.97
N GLU A 120 -9.96 -8.63 -9.55
CA GLU A 120 -10.41 -9.88 -8.91
C GLU A 120 -10.80 -9.62 -7.43
N ASN A 121 -11.07 -10.67 -6.66
CA ASN A 121 -11.61 -10.62 -5.29
C ASN A 121 -10.63 -10.10 -4.23
N ARG A 122 -9.99 -8.93 -4.46
CA ARG A 122 -9.17 -8.21 -3.46
C ARG A 122 -9.27 -6.68 -3.56
N GLY A 123 -10.02 -6.15 -4.53
CA GLY A 123 -10.12 -4.71 -4.77
C GLY A 123 -8.98 -4.17 -5.64
N LEU A 124 -8.93 -2.85 -5.74
CA LEU A 124 -7.75 -2.08 -6.18
C LEU A 124 -6.75 -1.94 -5.04
#